data_AF-A0A973QVA8-F1
#
_entry.id   AF-A0A973QVA8-F1
#
_cell.length_a   1.000
_cell.length_b   1.000
_cell.length_c   1.000
_cell.angle_alpha   90.00
_cell.angle_beta   90.00
_cell.angle_gamma   90.00
#
_symmetry.space_group_name_H-M   'P 1'
#
loop_
_entity.id
_entity.type
_entity.pdbx_description
1 polymer ?
#
loop_
_entity_poly.entity_id
_entity_poly.type
_entity_poly.pdbx_seq_one_letter_code
_entity_poly.pdbx_strand_id
1 'polypeptide(L)'
;DASARRDIDSGKLAEPYVYAGSPLTTPADGTLAAGVICPDAPVAADGRRTRLRRLFGSGFTVLTARSDRVAAARAACGDELPCAVYALPGIDVDGVLAPALRAAEDTVWLVRPDGHLAAVLPEFSPSALRAALIRAVGRPA
;
A
#
# COMPACT_ATOMS: atom_id res chain seq x y z
N ASP A 1 6.80 16.61 37.66
CA ASP A 1 5.68 15.99 38.36
C ASP A 1 5.17 14.81 37.52
N ALA A 2 5.15 13.60 38.08
CA ALA A 2 5.04 12.33 37.36
C ALA A 2 3.65 11.67 37.50
N SER A 3 2.65 12.43 37.93
CA SER A 3 1.36 11.91 38.40
C SER A 3 0.26 11.80 37.34
N ALA A 4 0.43 12.38 36.13
CA ALA A 4 -0.63 12.40 35.10
C ALA A 4 -0.57 11.29 34.04
N ARG A 5 0.33 10.30 34.17
CA ARG A 5 0.47 9.20 33.17
C ARG A 5 -0.56 8.06 33.30
N ARG A 6 -1.47 8.13 34.26
CA ARG A 6 -2.44 7.05 34.53
C ARG A 6 -3.82 7.25 33.89
N ASP A 7 -4.08 8.42 33.29
CA ASP A 7 -5.37 8.74 32.65
C ASP A 7 -5.30 8.75 31.11
N ILE A 8 -4.23 8.22 30.52
CA ILE A 8 -4.16 8.01 29.08
C ILE A 8 -4.68 6.60 28.80
N ASP A 9 -5.92 6.53 28.34
CA ASP A 9 -6.52 5.30 27.83
C ASP A 9 -5.73 4.84 26.60
N SER A 10 -4.92 3.81 26.78
CA SER A 10 -3.95 3.26 25.84
C SER A 10 -4.57 2.53 24.63
N GLY A 11 -5.63 3.10 24.04
CA GLY A 11 -6.17 2.62 22.76
C GLY A 11 -6.76 1.21 22.85
N LYS A 12 -7.41 0.85 23.96
CA LYS A 12 -8.09 -0.45 24.12
C LYS A 12 -9.42 -0.59 23.37
N LEU A 13 -9.79 0.36 22.52
CA LEU A 13 -11.11 0.38 21.85
C LEU A 13 -11.07 0.84 20.38
N ALA A 14 -10.08 0.41 19.60
CA ALA A 14 -10.18 0.49 18.14
C ALA A 14 -9.73 -0.83 17.53
N GLU A 15 -10.67 -1.78 17.47
CA GLU A 15 -10.54 -2.87 16.51
C GLU A 15 -10.41 -2.25 15.11
N PRO A 16 -9.39 -2.62 14.31
CA PRO A 16 -9.28 -2.14 12.95
C PRO A 16 -10.50 -2.65 12.17
N TYR A 17 -11.40 -1.74 11.82
CA TYR A 17 -12.59 -2.05 11.05
C TYR A 17 -12.19 -2.54 9.66
N VAL A 18 -12.39 -3.83 9.40
CA VAL A 18 -12.13 -4.46 8.10
C VAL A 18 -13.37 -4.26 7.23
N TYR A 19 -13.25 -3.48 6.15
CA TYR A 19 -14.27 -3.43 5.10
C TYR A 19 -14.23 -4.70 4.23
N ALA A 20 -14.55 -5.85 4.84
CA ALA A 20 -14.55 -7.16 4.19
C ALA A 20 -15.62 -7.29 3.08
N GLY A 21 -16.60 -6.38 3.03
CA GLY A 21 -17.71 -6.38 2.08
C GLY A 21 -17.70 -5.25 1.05
N SER A 22 -16.61 -4.48 0.92
CA SER A 22 -16.57 -3.41 -0.08
C SER A 22 -16.37 -4.02 -1.49
N PRO A 23 -17.18 -3.64 -2.50
CA PRO A 23 -16.97 -4.05 -3.90
C PRO A 23 -15.66 -3.51 -4.49
N LEU A 24 -14.98 -2.61 -3.76
CA LEU A 24 -13.68 -2.04 -4.12
C LEU A 24 -12.49 -2.89 -3.63
N THR A 25 -12.76 -3.96 -2.88
CA THR A 25 -11.75 -4.82 -2.28
C THR A 25 -11.62 -6.10 -3.10
N THR A 26 -10.41 -6.42 -3.56
CA THR A 26 -10.12 -7.74 -4.15
C THR A 26 -9.73 -8.70 -3.03
N PRO A 27 -10.39 -9.87 -2.86
CA PRO A 27 -9.98 -10.86 -1.86
C PRO A 27 -8.53 -11.29 -2.11
N ALA A 28 -7.73 -11.37 -1.05
CA ALA A 28 -6.38 -11.90 -1.09
C ALA A 28 -6.30 -13.15 -0.21
N ASP A 29 -5.78 -14.25 -0.74
CA ASP A 29 -5.45 -15.44 0.03
C ASP A 29 -4.11 -15.20 0.76
N GLY A 30 -4.16 -14.46 1.88
CA GLY A 30 -3.07 -14.41 2.87
C GLY A 30 -2.42 -13.06 3.21
N THR A 31 -2.25 -12.90 4.52
CA THR A 31 -1.37 -12.01 5.32
C THR A 31 -1.63 -10.50 5.44
N LEU A 32 -2.06 -9.77 4.40
CA LEU A 32 -2.60 -8.41 4.54
C LEU A 32 -3.86 -8.31 3.69
N ALA A 33 -5.01 -8.08 4.35
CA ALA A 33 -6.27 -7.98 3.64
C ALA A 33 -6.34 -6.66 2.87
N ALA A 34 -6.75 -6.71 1.60
CA ALA A 34 -7.19 -5.51 0.92
C ALA A 34 -8.31 -4.83 1.75
N GLY A 35 -8.34 -3.50 1.77
CA GLY A 35 -9.23 -2.69 2.58
C GLY A 35 -8.66 -2.22 3.93
N VAL A 36 -7.45 -2.65 4.33
CA VAL A 36 -6.76 -2.15 5.53
C VAL A 36 -5.87 -0.94 5.21
N ILE A 37 -5.54 -0.15 6.24
CA ILE A 37 -4.54 0.93 6.13
C ILE A 37 -3.17 0.33 5.79
N CYS A 38 -2.50 0.88 4.79
CA CYS A 38 -1.14 0.52 4.43
C CYS A 38 -0.19 0.78 5.62
N PRO A 39 0.59 -0.22 6.06
CA PRO A 39 1.61 -0.03 7.09
C PRO A 39 2.54 1.12 6.74
N ASP A 40 2.80 2.01 7.70
CA ASP A 40 3.67 3.15 7.48
C ASP A 40 5.05 2.96 8.11
N ALA A 41 6.09 3.29 7.35
CA ALA A 41 7.48 3.17 7.75
C ALA A 41 8.33 4.34 7.23
N PRO A 42 9.52 4.59 7.81
CA PRO A 42 10.52 5.48 7.21
C PRO A 42 10.92 4.98 5.81
N VAL A 43 11.03 5.90 4.86
CA VAL A 43 11.47 5.62 3.48
C VAL A 43 12.36 6.75 2.97
N ALA A 44 13.10 6.52 1.89
CA ALA A 44 13.68 7.60 1.09
C ALA A 44 13.00 7.68 -0.27
N ALA A 45 12.54 8.87 -0.64
CA ALA A 45 11.99 9.17 -1.96
C ALA A 45 12.57 10.50 -2.44
N ASP A 46 12.91 10.60 -3.72
CA ASP A 46 13.51 11.79 -4.34
C ASP A 46 14.71 12.36 -3.54
N GLY A 47 15.58 11.45 -3.07
CA GLY A 47 16.78 11.78 -2.29
C GLY A 47 16.52 12.28 -0.87
N ARG A 48 15.28 12.23 -0.36
CA ARG A 48 14.89 12.74 0.96
C ARG A 48 14.27 11.64 1.83
N ARG A 49 14.68 11.59 3.10
CA ARG A 49 14.03 10.74 4.10
C ARG A 49 12.66 11.31 4.45
N THR A 50 11.66 10.43 4.49
CA THR A 50 10.26 10.76 4.81
C THR A 50 9.55 9.53 5.39
N ARG A 51 8.22 9.58 5.51
CA ARG A 51 7.36 8.46 5.88
C ARG A 51 6.57 8.00 4.65
N LEU A 52 6.36 6.70 4.47
CA LEU A 52 5.65 6.12 3.33
C LEU A 52 4.29 6.81 3.10
N ARG A 53 3.52 7.08 4.16
CA ARG A 53 2.22 7.76 4.07
C ARG A 53 2.26 9.14 3.43
N ARG A 54 3.43 9.79 3.38
CA ARG A 54 3.62 11.10 2.71
C ARG A 54 3.72 10.95 1.18
N LEU A 55 3.89 9.74 0.66
CA LEU A 55 3.88 9.45 -0.77
C LEU A 55 2.46 9.27 -1.34
N PHE A 56 1.45 9.20 -0.47
CA PHE A 56 0.05 9.04 -0.86
C PHE A 56 -0.66 10.39 -1.00
N GLY A 57 -1.86 10.39 -1.58
CA GLY A 57 -2.78 11.54 -1.62
C GLY A 57 -2.96 12.20 -2.98
N SER A 58 -1.98 12.12 -3.87
CA SER A 58 -2.05 12.68 -5.24
C SER A 58 -2.64 11.71 -6.28
N GLY A 59 -2.82 10.45 -5.91
CA GLY A 59 -3.20 9.37 -6.81
C GLY A 59 -3.05 8.00 -6.16
N PHE A 60 -3.16 6.96 -6.99
CA PHE A 60 -2.79 5.62 -6.57
C PHE A 60 -1.27 5.52 -6.41
N THR A 61 -0.85 4.63 -5.52
CA THR A 61 0.56 4.27 -5.38
C THR A 61 0.71 2.76 -5.56
N VAL A 62 1.61 2.34 -6.43
CA VAL A 62 2.00 0.94 -6.59
C VAL A 62 3.36 0.74 -5.93
N LEU A 63 3.43 -0.22 -5.02
CA LEU A 63 4.67 -0.67 -4.42
C LEU A 63 5.01 -2.04 -5.02
N THR A 64 6.24 -2.22 -5.51
CA THR A 64 6.73 -3.50 -6.02
C THR A 64 7.84 -4.03 -5.12
N ALA A 65 7.83 -5.34 -4.83
CA ALA A 65 8.92 -5.98 -4.11
C ALA A 65 10.25 -5.92 -4.87
N ARG A 66 10.21 -5.84 -6.21
CA ARG A 66 11.39 -5.81 -7.09
C ARG A 66 11.46 -4.57 -7.95
N SER A 67 12.68 -4.11 -8.21
CA SER A 67 12.97 -2.92 -9.03
C SER A 67 12.72 -3.13 -10.52
N ASP A 68 12.90 -4.35 -11.03
CA ASP A 68 12.68 -4.70 -12.44
C ASP A 68 11.20 -4.67 -12.86
N ARG A 69 10.27 -4.60 -11.90
CA ARG A 69 8.82 -4.48 -12.16
C ARG A 69 8.34 -3.05 -12.36
N VAL A 70 9.13 -2.03 -11.99
CA VAL A 70 8.67 -0.63 -11.98
C VAL A 70 8.17 -0.16 -13.35
N ALA A 71 8.91 -0.44 -14.42
CA ALA A 71 8.55 -0.01 -15.77
C ALA A 71 7.23 -0.65 -16.23
N ALA A 72 7.09 -1.97 -16.02
CA ALA A 72 5.88 -2.70 -16.39
C ALA A 72 4.67 -2.30 -15.53
N ALA A 73 4.86 -2.04 -14.24
CA ALA A 73 3.83 -1.55 -13.34
C ALA A 73 3.35 -0.14 -13.73
N ARG A 74 4.25 0.75 -14.15
CA ARG A 74 3.90 2.07 -14.72
C ARG A 74 3.07 1.92 -15.99
N ALA A 75 3.50 1.06 -16.91
CA ALA A 75 2.73 0.78 -18.13
C ALA A 75 1.34 0.21 -17.83
N ALA A 76 1.22 -0.66 -16.80
CA ALA A 76 -0.05 -1.21 -16.37
C ALA A 76 -0.98 -0.18 -15.72
N CYS A 77 -0.44 0.86 -15.06
CA CYS A 77 -1.23 1.99 -14.58
C CYS A 77 -1.86 2.78 -15.73
N GLY A 78 -1.14 2.94 -16.84
CA GLY A 78 -1.55 3.78 -17.96
C GLY A 78 -1.59 5.26 -17.59
N ASP A 79 -2.06 6.10 -18.52
CA ASP A 79 -2.05 7.57 -18.38
C ASP A 79 -3.39 8.14 -17.88
N GLU A 80 -4.41 7.29 -17.71
CA GLU A 80 -5.79 7.72 -17.40
C GLU A 80 -5.99 8.14 -15.94
N LEU A 81 -5.12 7.67 -15.03
CA LEU A 81 -5.21 7.89 -13.60
C LEU A 81 -3.85 8.27 -13.03
N PRO A 82 -3.76 9.26 -12.12
CA PRO A 82 -2.54 9.52 -11.38
C PRO A 82 -2.09 8.27 -10.61
N CYS A 83 -0.95 7.71 -10.99
CA CYS A 83 -0.36 6.53 -10.37
C CYS A 83 1.15 6.73 -10.22
N ALA A 84 1.63 6.72 -8.97
CA ALA A 84 3.05 6.68 -8.67
C ALA A 84 3.50 5.22 -8.46
N VAL A 85 4.71 4.87 -8.89
CA VAL A 85 5.25 3.51 -8.77
C VAL A 85 6.63 3.55 -8.13
N TYR A 86 6.78 2.82 -7.02
CA TYR A 86 8.02 2.67 -6.27
C TYR A 86 8.37 1.20 -6.07
N ALA A 87 9.65 0.87 -6.07
CA ALA A 87 10.14 -0.44 -5.67
C ALA A 87 10.70 -0.37 -4.26
N LEU A 88 10.40 -1.36 -3.41
CA LEU A 88 10.90 -1.43 -2.05
C LEU A 88 12.43 -1.32 -1.98
N PRO A 89 13.24 -2.00 -2.82
CA PRO A 89 14.70 -1.84 -2.80
C PRO A 89 15.20 -0.42 -3.08
N GLY A 90 14.36 0.44 -3.68
CA GLY A 90 14.69 1.83 -3.95
C GLY A 90 14.26 2.81 -2.86
N ILE A 91 13.37 2.41 -1.94
CA ILE A 91 12.78 3.33 -0.94
C ILE A 91 12.92 2.85 0.51
N ASP A 92 13.05 1.54 0.75
CA ASP A 92 13.16 0.92 2.08
C ASP A 92 14.59 0.99 2.62
N VAL A 93 15.03 2.20 2.95
CA VAL A 93 16.41 2.48 3.38
C VAL A 93 16.80 1.83 4.70
N ASP A 94 15.83 1.53 5.55
CA ASP A 94 16.06 0.97 6.89
C ASP A 94 15.69 -0.52 6.96
N GLY A 95 15.21 -1.11 5.86
CA GLY A 95 14.82 -2.53 5.77
C GLY A 95 13.62 -2.90 6.63
N VAL A 96 12.80 -1.91 7.04
CA VAL A 96 11.66 -2.08 7.94
C VAL A 96 10.34 -2.08 7.20
N LEU A 97 10.28 -1.57 5.98
CA LEU A 97 9.05 -1.50 5.21
C LEU A 97 8.68 -2.88 4.63
N ALA A 98 9.63 -3.61 4.07
CA ALA A 98 9.36 -4.94 3.51
C ALA A 98 8.77 -5.93 4.55
N PRO A 99 9.31 -6.04 5.78
CA PRO A 99 8.68 -6.82 6.85
C PRO A 99 7.30 -6.30 7.26
N ALA A 100 7.13 -4.98 7.35
CA ALA A 100 5.84 -4.37 7.71
C ALA A 100 4.75 -4.69 6.68
N LEU A 101 5.12 -4.73 5.40
CA LEU A 101 4.24 -5.13 4.29
C LEU A 101 4.12 -6.64 4.10
N ARG A 102 4.83 -7.44 4.90
CA ARG A 102 4.91 -8.91 4.76
C ARG A 102 5.27 -9.32 3.33
N ALA A 103 6.26 -8.64 2.75
CA ALA A 103 6.68 -8.82 1.37
C ALA A 103 7.14 -10.26 1.07
N ALA A 104 6.55 -10.86 0.03
CA ALA A 104 7.17 -11.98 -0.69
C ALA A 104 7.92 -11.47 -1.92
N GLU A 105 8.64 -12.37 -2.61
CA GLU A 105 9.66 -12.00 -3.61
C GLU A 105 9.13 -11.12 -4.75
N ASP A 106 7.91 -11.37 -5.25
CA ASP A 106 7.32 -10.64 -6.39
C ASP A 106 5.99 -9.96 -6.02
N THR A 107 5.76 -9.72 -4.73
CA THR A 107 4.51 -9.10 -4.27
C THR A 107 4.38 -7.65 -4.75
N VAL A 108 3.13 -7.28 -5.06
CA VAL A 108 2.75 -5.93 -5.51
C VAL A 108 1.60 -5.44 -4.65
N TRP A 109 1.72 -4.22 -4.14
CA TRP A 109 0.65 -3.55 -3.40
C TRP A 109 0.11 -2.40 -4.21
N LEU A 110 -1.21 -2.34 -4.34
CA LEU A 110 -1.91 -1.17 -4.83
C LEU A 110 -2.47 -0.41 -3.64
N VAL A 111 -2.06 0.85 -3.48
CA VAL A 111 -2.48 1.75 -2.40
C VAL A 111 -3.33 2.87 -2.97
N ARG A 112 -4.44 3.16 -2.30
CA ARG A 112 -5.35 4.27 -2.60
C ARG A 112 -4.76 5.61 -2.16
N PRO A 113 -5.28 6.74 -2.70
CA PRO A 113 -4.87 8.07 -2.25
C PRO A 113 -5.06 8.31 -0.74
N ASP A 114 -6.04 7.64 -0.12
CA ASP A 114 -6.32 7.72 1.32
C ASP A 114 -5.43 6.80 2.18
N GLY A 115 -4.48 6.09 1.57
CA GLY A 115 -3.53 5.21 2.24
C GLY A 115 -4.03 3.80 2.50
N HIS A 116 -5.20 3.39 2.01
CA HIS A 116 -5.66 2.00 2.13
C HIS A 116 -5.10 1.10 1.03
N LEU A 117 -4.81 -0.16 1.37
CA LEU A 117 -4.50 -1.19 0.38
C LEU A 117 -5.76 -1.52 -0.43
N ALA A 118 -5.77 -1.23 -1.73
CA ALA A 118 -6.84 -1.68 -2.64
C ALA A 118 -6.65 -3.13 -3.11
N ALA A 119 -5.39 -3.55 -3.27
CA ALA A 119 -5.05 -4.92 -3.63
C ALA A 119 -3.65 -5.28 -3.14
N VAL A 120 -3.44 -6.57 -2.86
CA VAL A 120 -2.14 -7.19 -2.66
C VAL A 120 -2.08 -8.36 -3.63
N LEU A 121 -1.19 -8.28 -4.62
CA LEU A 121 -0.97 -9.34 -5.59
C LEU A 121 0.26 -10.14 -5.14
N PRO A 122 0.16 -11.46 -4.94
CA PRO A 122 1.30 -12.26 -4.47
C PRO A 122 2.46 -12.26 -5.46
N GLU A 123 2.16 -12.11 -6.75
CA GLU A 123 3.09 -12.05 -7.87
C GLU A 123 2.72 -10.92 -8.83
N PHE A 124 3.71 -10.38 -9.56
CA PHE A 124 3.46 -9.29 -10.49
C PHE A 124 2.75 -9.78 -11.76
N SER A 125 1.56 -9.24 -11.99
CA SER A 125 0.81 -9.41 -13.25
C SER A 125 0.28 -8.06 -13.73
N PRO A 126 0.69 -7.57 -14.92
CA PRO A 126 0.21 -6.31 -15.47
C PRO A 126 -1.32 -6.25 -15.60
N SER A 127 -1.94 -7.35 -16.05
CA SER A 127 -3.39 -7.43 -16.22
C SER A 127 -4.12 -7.44 -14.89
N ALA A 128 -3.62 -8.16 -13.89
CA ALA A 128 -4.19 -8.17 -12.54
C ALA A 128 -4.08 -6.80 -11.87
N LEU A 129 -2.94 -6.11 -12.03
CA LEU A 129 -2.75 -4.75 -11.52
C LEU A 129 -3.71 -3.76 -12.18
N ARG A 130 -3.87 -3.81 -13.51
CA ARG A 130 -4.84 -2.96 -14.23
C ARG A 130 -6.27 -3.25 -13.78
N ALA A 131 -6.64 -4.51 -13.61
CA ALA A 131 -7.97 -4.90 -13.13
C ALA A 131 -8.23 -4.38 -11.69
N ALA A 132 -7.24 -4.48 -10.80
CA ALA A 132 -7.32 -3.94 -9.46
C ALA A 132 -7.49 -2.41 -9.45
N LEU A 133 -6.77 -1.69 -10.31
CA LEU A 133 -6.92 -0.24 -10.49
C LEU A 133 -8.33 0.15 -10.95
N ILE A 134 -8.84 -0.50 -11.99
CA ILE A 134 -10.19 -0.24 -12.52
C ILE A 134 -11.26 -0.49 -11.45
N ARG A 135 -11.12 -1.59 -10.68
CA ARG A 135 -12.02 -1.88 -9.57
C ARG A 135 -11.92 -0.82 -8.47
N ALA A 136 -10.72 -0.38 -8.11
CA ALA A 136 -10.51 0.58 -7.03
C ALA A 136 -11.06 1.98 -7.33
N VAL A 137 -11.24 2.35 -8.60
CA VAL A 137 -11.92 3.59 -9.00
C VAL A 137 -13.45 3.47 -9.04
N GLY A 138 -14.03 2.33 -8.63
CA GLY A 138 -15.47 2.13 -8.61
C GLY A 138 -16.10 1.99 -10.00
N ARG A 139 -15.31 1.68 -11.03
CA ARG A 139 -15.85 1.31 -12.34
C ARG A 139 -16.25 -0.18 -12.29
N PRO A 140 -17.49 -0.54 -12.66
CA PRO A 140 -17.82 -1.94 -12.86
C PRO A 140 -16.93 -2.50 -13.99
N ALA A 141 -16.46 -3.74 -13.80
CA ALA A 141 -15.68 -4.48 -14.78
C ALA A 141 -16.50 -4.77 -16.04
#